data_AF-A0A352FNG6-F1
#
_entry.id   AF-A0A352FNG6-F1
#
_cell.length_a   1.000
_cell.length_b   1.000
_cell.length_c   1.000
_cell.angle_alpha   90.00
_cell.angle_beta   90.00
_cell.angle_gamma   90.00
#
_symmetry.space_group_name_H-M   'P 1'
#
loop_
_entity.id
_entity.type
_entity.pdbx_description
1 polymer ?
#
loop_
_entity_poly.entity_id
_entity_poly.type
_entity_poly.pdbx_seq_one_letter_code
_entity_poly.pdbx_strand_id
1 'polypeptide(L)'
;MASTSRDIVPSLLIEFAGQEEFDYVITVCDNASERCPIFPGNTKRIHWNFDDPAASKDDDGRKLAVFRRVRDEIRHRLRLFAAATDK
;
A
#
# COMPACT_ATOMS: atom_id res chain seq x y z
N MET A 1 -12.25 -6.50 30.50
CA MET A 1 -11.32 -5.55 29.87
C MET A 1 -10.69 -6.23 28.65
N ALA A 2 -11.39 -6.26 27.53
CA ALA A 2 -10.84 -6.74 26.27
C ALA A 2 -10.40 -5.51 25.49
N SER A 3 -9.10 -5.25 25.48
CA SER A 3 -8.48 -4.26 24.60
C SER A 3 -8.62 -4.77 23.17
N THR A 4 -9.72 -4.45 22.51
CA THR A 4 -9.90 -4.73 21.09
C THR A 4 -9.08 -3.71 20.32
N SER A 5 -7.84 -4.09 20.01
CA SER A 5 -7.05 -3.55 18.91
C SER A 5 -7.86 -3.68 17.61
N ARG A 6 -8.67 -2.67 17.29
CA ARG A 6 -9.47 -2.56 16.05
C ARG A 6 -9.15 -1.28 15.25
N ASP A 7 -8.09 -0.57 15.59
CA ASP A 7 -7.79 0.75 14.99
C ASP A 7 -6.57 0.76 14.05
N ILE A 8 -6.30 -0.34 13.33
CA ILE A 8 -5.26 -0.37 12.28
C ILE A 8 -5.88 -0.52 10.89
N VAL A 9 -7.08 0.01 10.68
CA VAL A 9 -7.46 0.44 9.34
C VAL A 9 -7.36 1.96 9.40
N PRO A 10 -6.50 2.63 8.60
CA PRO A 10 -6.48 4.09 8.61
C PRO A 10 -7.89 4.55 8.31
N SER A 11 -8.49 5.29 9.25
CA SER A 11 -9.87 5.81 9.15
C SER A 11 -10.12 6.61 7.86
N LEU A 12 -9.06 7.07 7.19
CA LEU A 12 -9.14 7.82 5.93
C LEU A 12 -9.61 7.00 4.72
N LEU A 13 -9.35 5.69 4.63
CA LEU A 13 -9.71 4.96 3.38
C LEU A 13 -11.21 4.70 3.25
N ILE A 14 -11.92 4.62 4.37
CA ILE A 14 -13.38 4.41 4.39
C ILE A 14 -14.12 5.67 3.92
N GLU A 15 -13.55 6.86 4.13
CA GLU A 15 -14.10 8.13 3.64
C GLU A 15 -14.24 8.12 2.11
N PHE A 16 -13.27 7.54 1.41
CA PHE A 16 -13.31 7.41 -0.05
C PHE A 16 -14.11 6.21 -0.55
N ALA A 17 -14.50 5.29 0.35
CA ALA A 17 -15.26 4.10 -0.02
C ALA A 17 -16.70 4.49 -0.39
N GLY A 18 -16.97 4.59 -1.68
CA GLY A 18 -18.31 4.89 -2.22
C GLY A 18 -18.54 6.33 -2.67
N GLN A 19 -17.53 7.20 -2.59
CA GLN A 19 -17.65 8.60 -3.02
C GLN A 19 -16.85 8.95 -4.29
N GLU A 20 -15.81 8.17 -4.61
CA GLU A 20 -14.90 8.44 -5.73
C GLU A 20 -14.69 7.18 -6.58
N GLU A 21 -14.70 7.32 -7.91
CA GLU A 21 -14.34 6.26 -8.85
C GLU A 21 -12.83 6.29 -9.08
N PHE A 22 -12.12 5.24 -8.67
CA PHE A 22 -10.70 5.09 -8.93
C PHE A 22 -10.47 4.24 -10.18
N ASP A 23 -9.63 4.69 -11.11
CA ASP A 23 -9.21 3.83 -12.22
C ASP A 23 -8.36 2.65 -11.74
N TYR A 24 -7.48 2.91 -10.77
CA TYR A 24 -6.53 1.94 -10.22
C TYR A 24 -6.42 2.04 -8.70
N VAL A 25 -6.42 0.89 -8.03
CA VAL A 25 -6.08 0.76 -6.61
C VAL A 25 -4.90 -0.19 -6.49
N ILE A 26 -3.77 0.33 -6.03
CA ILE A 26 -2.52 -0.44 -5.90
C ILE A 26 -2.22 -0.68 -4.42
N THR A 27 -2.22 -1.93 -3.97
CA THR A 27 -1.85 -2.31 -2.61
C THR A 27 -0.40 -2.79 -2.57
N VAL A 28 0.37 -2.35 -1.56
CA VAL A 28 1.85 -2.46 -1.53
C VAL A 28 2.39 -3.54 -0.57
N CYS A 29 1.53 -4.13 0.25
CA CYS A 29 1.87 -5.25 1.14
C CYS A 29 0.60 -6.08 1.41
N ASP A 30 0.77 -7.31 1.90
CA ASP A 30 -0.35 -8.22 2.17
C ASP A 30 -1.34 -7.62 3.17
N ASN A 31 -0.83 -7.02 4.25
CA ASN A 31 -1.67 -6.35 5.25
C ASN A 31 -2.50 -5.20 4.64
N ALA A 32 -1.94 -4.44 3.70
CA ALA A 32 -2.70 -3.42 2.99
C ALA A 32 -3.73 -4.04 2.03
N SER A 33 -3.40 -5.16 1.39
CA SER A 33 -4.34 -5.88 0.53
C SER A 33 -5.55 -6.40 1.31
N GLU A 34 -5.32 -7.09 2.42
CA GLU A 34 -6.38 -7.69 3.23
C GLU A 34 -7.35 -6.65 3.81
N ARG A 35 -6.84 -5.46 4.16
CA ARG A 35 -7.62 -4.39 4.79
C ARG A 35 -8.21 -3.38 3.79
N CYS A 36 -7.82 -3.44 2.52
CA CYS A 36 -8.26 -2.48 1.51
C CYS A 36 -9.76 -2.69 1.21
N PRO A 37 -10.60 -1.65 1.39
CA PRO A 37 -12.03 -1.75 1.09
C PRO A 37 -12.27 -1.97 -0.41
N ILE A 38 -13.48 -2.41 -0.73
CA ILE A 38 -13.93 -2.52 -2.12
C ILE A 38 -14.38 -1.13 -2.57
N PHE A 39 -13.81 -0.65 -3.66
CA PHE A 39 -14.25 0.58 -4.33
C PHE A 39 -15.21 0.22 -5.46
N PRO A 40 -16.38 0.88 -5.56
CA PRO A 40 -17.34 0.62 -6.63
C PRO A 40 -16.79 1.07 -8.00
N GLY A 41 -17.47 0.68 -9.09
CA GLY A 41 -17.11 1.05 -10.46
C GLY A 41 -16.12 0.09 -11.14
N ASN A 42 -15.50 0.54 -12.24
CA ASN A 42 -14.53 -0.24 -13.04
C ASN A 42 -13.10 -0.20 -12.47
N THR A 43 -12.98 -0.15 -11.15
CA THR A 43 -11.70 -0.01 -10.46
C THR A 43 -10.80 -1.22 -10.70
N LYS A 44 -9.60 -1.01 -11.27
CA LYS A 44 -8.60 -2.07 -11.43
C LYS A 44 -7.76 -2.20 -10.16
N ARG A 45 -7.93 -3.31 -9.46
CA ARG A 45 -7.14 -3.61 -8.26
C ARG A 45 -5.86 -4.37 -8.62
N ILE A 46 -4.72 -3.81 -8.21
CA ILE A 46 -3.38 -4.36 -8.45
C ILE A 46 -2.71 -4.56 -7.09
N HIS A 47 -2.03 -5.69 -6.92
CA HIS A 47 -1.23 -5.95 -5.74
C HIS A 47 0.24 -6.05 -6.10
N TRP A 48 1.06 -5.19 -5.49
CA TRP A 48 2.52 -5.27 -5.54
C TRP A 48 3.01 -5.60 -4.13
N ASN A 49 3.69 -6.73 -3.98
CA ASN A 49 4.23 -7.11 -2.68
C ASN A 49 5.63 -6.52 -2.51
N PHE A 50 5.82 -5.71 -1.48
CA PHE A 50 7.13 -5.21 -1.04
C PHE A 50 7.36 -5.60 0.42
N ASP A 51 8.63 -5.76 0.78
CA ASP A 51 9.00 -6.01 2.18
C ASP A 51 8.60 -4.81 3.05
N ASP A 52 8.08 -5.07 4.26
CA ASP A 52 7.79 -4.03 5.23
C ASP A 52 9.09 -3.59 5.93
N PRO A 53 9.59 -2.37 5.65
CA PRO A 53 10.84 -1.90 6.26
C PRO A 53 10.67 -1.61 7.76
N ALA A 54 9.44 -1.44 8.27
CA ALA A 54 9.18 -1.25 9.69
C ALA A 54 9.27 -2.57 10.49
N ALA A 55 9.08 -3.72 9.82
CA ALA A 55 9.19 -5.05 10.43
C ALA A 55 10.63 -5.53 10.63
N SER A 56 11.63 -4.84 10.04
CA SER A 56 13.05 -5.13 10.29
C SER A 56 13.39 -4.94 11.77
N LYS A 57 14.04 -5.96 12.36
CA LYS A 57 14.54 -5.98 13.74
C LYS A 57 16.00 -5.52 13.85
N ASP A 58 16.55 -4.95 12.78
CA ASP A 58 17.95 -4.56 12.73
C ASP A 58 18.21 -3.22 13.44
N ASP A 59 19.50 -2.89 13.62
CA ASP A 59 19.94 -1.57 14.06
C ASP A 59 19.45 -0.45 13.12
N ASP A 60 19.40 0.79 13.63
CA ASP A 60 18.87 1.95 12.89
C ASP A 60 19.53 2.16 11.51
N GLY A 61 20.81 1.85 11.38
CA GLY A 61 21.57 1.99 10.14
C GLY A 61 21.13 0.98 9.08
N ARG A 62 20.99 -0.29 9.47
CA ARG A 62 20.46 -1.35 8.61
C ARG A 62 18.99 -1.13 8.27
N LYS A 63 18.19 -0.71 9.24
CA LYS A 63 16.78 -0.37 9.02
C LYS A 63 16.64 0.71 7.95
N LEU A 64 17.43 1.79 8.03
CA LEU A 64 17.42 2.85 7.02
C LEU A 64 17.80 2.34 5.62
N ALA A 65 18.73 1.39 5.52
CA ALA A 65 19.08 0.78 4.24
C ALA A 65 17.90 0.00 3.64
N VAL A 66 17.14 -0.74 4.46
CA VAL A 66 15.93 -1.44 4.02
C VAL A 66 14.86 -0.45 3.53
N PHE A 67 14.61 0.63 4.28
CA PHE A 67 13.70 1.71 3.85
C PHE A 67 14.08 2.29 2.49
N ARG A 68 15.37 2.57 2.28
CA ARG A 68 15.88 3.13 1.01
C ARG A 68 15.69 2.15 -0.14
N ARG A 69 15.99 0.87 0.07
CA ARG A 69 15.77 -0.19 -0.93
C ARG A 69 14.30 -0.26 -1.34
N VAL A 70 13.38 -0.43 -0.39
CA VAL A 70 11.93 -0.55 -0.67
C VAL A 70 11.38 0.69 -1.38
N ARG A 71 11.79 1.90 -0.94
CA ARG A 71 11.43 3.15 -1.63
C ARG A 71 11.88 3.16 -3.09
N ASP A 72 13.10 2.69 -3.37
CA ASP A 72 13.67 2.71 -4.71
C ASP A 72 13.01 1.65 -5.61
N GLU A 73 12.63 0.49 -5.06
CA GLU A 73 11.80 -0.52 -5.73
C GLU A 73 10.41 0.03 -6.11
N ILE A 74 9.72 0.69 -5.17
CA ILE A 74 8.43 1.35 -5.42
C ILE A 74 8.57 2.40 -6.53
N ARG A 75 9.62 3.24 -6.46
CA ARG A 75 9.88 4.27 -7.49
C ARG A 75 10.08 3.65 -8.86
N HIS A 76 10.87 2.58 -8.96
CA HIS A 76 11.11 1.91 -10.23
C HIS A 76 9.80 1.35 -10.81
N ARG A 77 8.99 0.69 -9.98
CA ARG A 77 7.74 0.08 -10.42
C ARG A 77 6.68 1.11 -10.84
N LEU A 78 6.59 2.24 -10.12
CA LEU A 78 5.73 3.37 -10.51
C LEU A 78 6.12 3.97 -11.86
N ARG A 79 7.43 4.13 -12.13
CA ARG A 79 7.89 4.64 -13.43
C ARG A 79 7.50 3.72 -14.59
N LEU A 80 7.67 2.41 -14.40
CA LEU A 80 7.25 1.42 -15.40
C LEU A 80 5.73 1.43 -15.61
N PHE A 81 4.96 1.54 -14.52
CA PHE A 81 3.51 1.61 -14.58
C PHE A 81 3.04 2.84 -15.35
N ALA A 82 3.50 4.04 -14.98
CA ALA A 82 3.13 5.29 -15.66
C ALA A 82 3.45 5.25 -17.16
N ALA A 83 4.65 4.81 -17.52
CA ALA A 83 5.05 4.68 -18.93
C ALA A 83 4.20 3.67 -19.72
N ALA A 84 3.66 2.64 -19.06
CA ALA A 84 2.78 1.66 -19.68
C ALA A 84 1.31 2.12 -19.77
N THR A 85 0.89 3.07 -18.92
CA THR A 85 -0.50 3.54 -18.82
C THR A 85 -0.77 4.90 -19.48
N ASP A 86 0.26 5.65 -19.91
CA ASP A 86 0.14 6.92 -20.64
C ASP A 86 -0.37 6.76 -22.10
N LYS A 87 -1.45 5.99 -22.31
CA LYS A 87 -1.98 5.65 -23.64
C LYS A 87 -3.45 5.98 -23.82
#